data_AF-A0A7R9CTP5-F1
#
_entry.id   AF-A0A7R9CTP5-F1
#
_cell.length_a   1.000
_cell.length_b   1.000
_cell.length_c   1.000
_cell.angle_alpha   90.00
_cell.angle_beta   90.00
_cell.angle_gamma   90.00
#
_symmetry.space_group_name_H-M   'P 1'
#
loop_
_entity.id
_entity.type
_entity.pdbx_description
1 polymer ?
#
loop_
_entity_poly.entity_id
_entity_poly.type
_entity_poly.pdbx_seq_one_letter_code
_entity_poly.pdbx_strand_id
1 'polypeptide(L)'
;MGTRTSNNGGFRATALLECILGTKIVVTGDYILPQEAALLVMNHRTRLDWNFLWAAMFHACQPMAHRLKFVLKASIRHLPGPGWVMQMACFLYIHRRWERDKALLSRTLDYFRDIGHTYQILIFPEGTDLNIGSQEKSHNFASTHNLQRYYRVLHPKTTGFVFLAQRMKE
;
A
#
# COMPACT_ATOMS: atom_id res chain seq x y z
N MET A 1 10.19 -12.62 19.91
CA MET A 1 9.90 -11.43 19.07
C MET A 1 11.23 -10.76 18.75
N GLY A 2 11.73 -10.88 17.52
CA GLY A 2 13.04 -10.35 17.14
C GLY A 2 12.92 -9.08 16.30
N THR A 3 13.55 -7.99 16.74
CA THR A 3 13.77 -6.79 15.92
C THR A 3 14.90 -7.06 14.95
N ARG A 4 14.69 -6.84 13.65
CA ARG A 4 15.69 -7.13 12.62
C ARG A 4 16.26 -5.85 12.02
N THR A 5 17.58 -5.79 11.90
CA THR A 5 18.33 -4.77 11.15
C THR A 5 19.32 -5.51 10.26
N SER A 6 19.14 -5.49 8.94
CA SER A 6 20.04 -6.20 8.01
C SER A 6 21.34 -5.42 7.79
N ASN A 7 22.49 -6.02 8.10
CA ASN A 7 23.81 -5.45 7.85
C ASN A 7 24.59 -6.28 6.81
N ASN A 8 24.46 -5.96 5.52
CA ASN A 8 25.26 -6.54 4.43
C ASN A 8 25.55 -5.48 3.35
N GLY A 9 26.84 -5.37 2.97
CA GLY A 9 27.43 -4.30 2.16
C GLY A 9 27.19 -4.36 0.63
N GLY A 10 25.97 -4.70 0.20
CA GLY A 10 25.55 -4.57 -1.20
C GLY A 10 24.87 -3.23 -1.49
N PHE A 11 24.59 -2.91 -2.77
CA PHE A 11 23.81 -1.74 -3.17
C PHE A 11 22.43 -1.77 -2.49
N ARG A 12 22.25 -0.95 -1.46
CA ARG A 12 21.00 -0.90 -0.69
C ARG A 12 19.99 -0.03 -1.43
N ALA A 13 18.87 -0.60 -1.85
CA ALA A 13 17.71 0.19 -2.33
C ALA A 13 17.22 1.20 -1.28
N THR A 14 17.63 1.00 -0.02
CA THR A 14 17.36 1.84 1.15
C THR A 14 18.48 2.85 1.47
N ALA A 15 19.55 2.92 0.66
CA ALA A 15 20.75 3.71 0.96
C ALA A 15 20.46 5.20 1.24
N LEU A 16 19.50 5.80 0.54
CA LEU A 16 19.11 7.18 0.80
C LEU A 16 18.57 7.34 2.24
N LEU A 17 17.67 6.47 2.66
CA LEU A 17 17.07 6.55 4.00
C LEU A 17 18.09 6.14 5.08
N GLU A 18 18.75 5.00 4.91
CA GLU A 18 19.58 4.43 5.97
C GLU A 18 20.99 5.01 6.02
N CYS A 19 21.65 5.20 4.88
CA CYS A 19 23.04 5.63 4.82
C CYS A 19 23.20 7.16 4.77
N ILE A 20 22.35 7.85 3.99
CA ILE A 20 22.47 9.30 3.81
C ILE A 20 21.71 10.05 4.91
N LEU A 21 20.45 9.67 5.16
CA LEU A 21 19.59 10.33 6.15
C LEU A 21 19.72 9.75 7.56
N GLY A 22 20.52 8.69 7.75
CA GLY A 22 20.72 8.05 9.06
C GLY A 22 19.43 7.46 9.67
N THR A 23 18.43 7.15 8.84
CA THR A 23 17.14 6.62 9.32
C THR A 23 17.29 5.16 9.68
N LYS A 24 17.02 4.82 10.94
CA LYS A 24 16.95 3.42 11.38
C LYS A 24 15.57 2.83 11.06
N ILE A 25 15.54 1.79 10.22
CA ILE A 25 14.31 1.05 9.89
C ILE A 25 14.21 -0.17 10.81
N VAL A 26 13.06 -0.34 11.43
CA VAL A 26 12.77 -1.49 12.29
C VAL A 26 11.50 -2.15 11.79
N VAL A 27 11.61 -3.42 11.41
CA VAL A 27 10.48 -4.27 11.05
C VAL A 27 10.36 -5.38 12.08
N THR A 28 9.13 -5.64 12.51
CA THR A 28 8.79 -6.69 13.47
C THR A 28 7.65 -7.55 12.94
N GLY A 29 7.65 -8.84 13.27
CA GLY A 29 6.64 -9.80 12.81
C GLY A 29 7.24 -10.87 11.90
N ASP A 30 6.36 -11.59 11.22
CA ASP A 30 6.73 -12.65 10.29
C ASP A 30 7.28 -12.08 8.98
N TYR A 31 8.02 -12.92 8.24
CA TYR A 31 8.51 -12.53 6.92
C TYR A 31 7.36 -12.48 5.92
N ILE A 32 7.45 -11.54 4.98
CA ILE A 32 6.55 -11.49 3.82
C ILE A 32 7.16 -12.35 2.72
N LEU A 33 6.49 -13.44 2.36
CA LEU A 33 6.96 -14.35 1.32
C LEU A 33 6.47 -13.88 -0.07
N PRO A 34 7.35 -13.67 -1.05
CA PRO A 34 6.96 -13.25 -2.39
C PRO A 34 6.15 -14.28 -3.19
N GLN A 35 6.13 -15.53 -2.73
CA GLN A 35 5.36 -16.62 -3.30
C GLN A 35 3.90 -16.66 -2.80
N GLU A 36 3.56 -15.85 -1.79
CA GLU A 36 2.23 -15.78 -1.21
C GLU A 36 1.46 -14.54 -1.70
N ALA A 37 0.15 -14.73 -1.88
CA ALA A 37 -0.74 -13.60 -2.09
C ALA A 37 -0.99 -12.90 -0.74
N ALA A 38 -0.92 -11.57 -0.72
CA ALA A 38 -1.12 -10.82 0.52
C ALA A 38 -1.82 -9.48 0.25
N LEU A 39 -2.71 -9.09 1.17
CA LEU A 39 -3.31 -7.76 1.19
C LEU A 39 -2.66 -6.94 2.30
N LEU A 40 -1.77 -6.03 1.92
CA LEU A 40 -1.06 -5.14 2.83
C LEU A 40 -1.94 -3.90 3.09
N VAL A 41 -2.09 -3.56 4.37
CA VAL A 41 -2.85 -2.39 4.82
C VAL A 41 -1.89 -1.45 5.52
N MET A 42 -1.84 -0.20 5.07
CA MET A 42 -0.99 0.82 5.67
C MET A 42 -1.78 2.10 5.91
N ASN A 43 -1.54 2.75 7.05
CA ASN A 43 -2.03 4.10 7.30
C ASN A 43 -1.36 5.10 6.35
N HIS A 44 -2.05 6.19 6.00
CA HIS A 44 -1.57 7.19 5.04
C HIS A 44 -1.27 8.52 5.72
N ARG A 45 -0.05 8.66 6.25
CA ARG A 45 0.36 9.87 6.97
C ARG A 45 0.87 10.95 6.05
N THR A 46 1.63 10.59 5.03
CA THR A 46 2.34 11.54 4.18
C THR A 46 2.39 11.09 2.73
N ARG A 47 2.70 12.01 1.83
CA ARG A 47 2.94 11.67 0.41
C ARG A 47 4.20 10.85 0.18
N LEU A 48 5.05 10.69 1.20
CA LEU A 48 6.31 9.97 1.15
C LEU A 48 6.21 8.55 1.71
N ASP A 49 5.03 8.12 2.18
CA ASP A 49 4.84 6.82 2.83
C ASP A 49 5.33 5.63 1.97
N TRP A 50 5.22 5.76 0.65
CA TRP A 50 5.72 4.75 -0.29
C TRP A 50 7.25 4.58 -0.26
N ASN A 51 8.02 5.62 0.05
CA ASN A 51 9.48 5.50 0.21
C ASN A 51 9.84 4.67 1.45
N PHE A 52 9.15 4.94 2.56
CA PHE A 52 9.33 4.17 3.80
C PHE A 52 8.87 2.72 3.61
N LEU A 53 7.79 2.50 2.86
CA LEU A 53 7.31 1.16 2.53
C LEU A 53 8.35 0.36 1.77
N TRP A 54 9.00 0.90 0.73
CA TRP A 54 10.01 0.15 -0.01
C TRP A 54 11.15 -0.30 0.88
N ALA A 55 11.53 0.57 1.82
CA ALA A 55 12.59 0.26 2.74
C ALA A 55 12.16 -0.74 3.82
N ALA A 56 10.91 -0.70 4.27
CA ALA A 56 10.34 -1.74 5.11
C ALA A 56 10.27 -3.09 4.36
N MET A 57 9.78 -3.12 3.12
CA MET A 57 9.68 -4.32 2.28
C MET A 57 11.04 -4.96 2.04
N PHE A 58 12.09 -4.16 1.84
CA PHE A 58 13.47 -4.64 1.71
C PHE A 58 13.92 -5.48 2.92
N HIS A 59 13.53 -5.07 4.13
CA HIS A 59 13.87 -5.78 5.37
C HIS A 59 12.83 -6.85 5.76
N ALA A 60 11.59 -6.72 5.30
CA ALA A 60 10.48 -7.61 5.64
C ALA A 60 10.37 -8.85 4.75
N CYS A 61 10.88 -8.80 3.52
CA CYS A 61 10.72 -9.87 2.55
C CYS A 61 11.84 -10.92 2.61
N GLN A 62 11.46 -12.20 2.54
CA GLN A 62 12.40 -13.31 2.43
C GLN A 62 11.93 -14.34 1.38
N PRO A 63 12.69 -14.60 0.30
CA PRO A 63 13.89 -13.88 -0.13
C PRO A 63 13.59 -12.39 -0.42
N MET A 64 14.62 -11.58 -0.62
CA MET A 64 14.51 -10.14 -0.87
C MET A 64 13.88 -9.83 -2.24
N ALA A 65 12.59 -10.10 -2.35
CA ALA A 65 11.74 -9.88 -3.51
C ALA A 65 10.30 -9.69 -3.03
N HIS A 66 9.49 -9.00 -3.81
CA HIS A 66 8.06 -8.83 -3.56
C HIS A 66 7.29 -8.77 -4.87
N ARG A 67 5.98 -9.04 -4.83
CA ARG A 67 5.07 -8.91 -5.98
C ARG A 67 4.03 -7.82 -5.75
N LEU A 68 4.43 -6.79 -5.00
CA LEU A 68 3.57 -5.70 -4.55
C LEU A 68 3.04 -4.83 -5.69
N LYS A 69 1.73 -4.60 -5.69
CA LYS A 69 0.98 -3.72 -6.57
C LYS A 69 0.22 -2.71 -5.70
N PHE A 70 0.25 -1.44 -6.09
CA PHE A 70 -0.42 -0.40 -5.31
C PHE A 70 -1.79 -0.12 -5.90
N VAL A 71 -2.78 0.15 -5.03
CA VAL A 71 -4.02 0.79 -5.46
C VAL A 71 -3.82 2.31 -5.50
N LEU A 72 -3.81 2.86 -6.71
CA LEU A 72 -3.45 4.25 -7.00
C LEU A 72 -4.64 5.02 -7.57
N LYS A 73 -4.62 6.35 -7.40
CA LYS A 73 -5.56 7.24 -8.10
C LYS A 73 -5.26 7.20 -9.60
N ALA A 74 -6.28 7.03 -10.43
CA ALA A 74 -6.15 6.92 -11.88
C ALA A 74 -5.34 8.07 -12.51
N SER A 75 -5.44 9.30 -11.98
CA SER A 75 -4.67 10.44 -12.49
C SER A 75 -3.15 10.26 -12.42
N ILE A 76 -2.64 9.42 -11.51
CA ILE A 76 -1.19 9.17 -11.35
C ILE A 76 -0.59 8.51 -12.59
N ARG A 77 -1.40 7.77 -13.37
CA ARG A 77 -0.95 7.10 -14.60
C ARG A 77 -0.36 8.06 -15.63
N HIS A 78 -0.74 9.34 -15.58
CA HIS A 78 -0.32 10.35 -16.54
C HIS A 78 0.99 11.05 -16.14
N LEU A 79 1.53 10.78 -14.95
CA LEU A 79 2.81 11.34 -14.50
C LEU A 79 3.95 10.68 -15.31
N PRO A 80 4.76 11.46 -16.06
CA PRO A 80 5.91 10.91 -16.79
C PRO A 80 6.91 10.28 -15.83
N GLY A 81 7.47 9.13 -16.20
CA GLY A 81 8.34 8.34 -15.34
C GLY A 81 7.54 7.43 -14.41
N PRO A 82 7.27 7.80 -13.13
CA PRO A 82 6.64 6.89 -12.17
C PRO A 82 5.28 6.34 -12.63
N GLY A 83 4.43 7.17 -13.25
CA GLY A 83 3.12 6.72 -13.74
C GLY A 83 3.21 5.70 -14.89
N TRP A 84 4.24 5.82 -15.73
CA TRP A 84 4.49 4.86 -16.82
C TRP A 84 5.07 3.56 -16.29
N VAL A 85 6.07 3.65 -15.39
CA VAL A 85 6.66 2.46 -14.75
C VAL A 85 5.62 1.67 -13.98
N MET A 86 4.76 2.34 -13.21
CA MET A 86 3.67 1.70 -12.46
C MET A 86 2.60 1.08 -13.37
N GLN A 87 2.36 1.65 -14.57
CA GLN A 87 1.49 1.02 -15.58
C GLN A 87 2.11 -0.26 -16.14
N MET A 88 3.40 -0.24 -16.50
CA MET A 88 4.12 -1.44 -16.97
C MET A 88 4.19 -2.52 -15.88
N ALA A 89 4.26 -2.10 -14.62
CA ALA A 89 4.20 -3.01 -13.48
C ALA A 89 2.78 -3.49 -13.13
N CYS A 90 1.75 -3.17 -13.93
CA CYS A 90 0.36 -3.57 -13.73
C CYS A 90 -0.22 -3.15 -12.35
N PHE A 91 0.05 -1.93 -11.90
CA PHE A 91 -0.57 -1.38 -10.69
C PHE A 91 -2.07 -1.09 -10.91
N LEU A 92 -2.83 -1.03 -9.81
CA LEU A 92 -4.29 -0.93 -9.84
C LEU A 92 -4.72 0.54 -9.80
N TYR A 93 -5.25 1.08 -10.90
CA TYR A 93 -5.61 2.50 -11.01
C TYR A 93 -7.11 2.76 -10.86
N ILE A 94 -7.54 3.24 -9.68
CA ILE A 94 -8.94 3.49 -9.35
C ILE A 94 -9.38 4.94 -9.57
N HIS A 95 -10.65 5.14 -9.91
CA HIS A 95 -11.29 6.43 -10.17
C HIS A 95 -12.00 7.00 -8.94
N ARG A 96 -12.00 6.27 -7.82
CA ARG A 96 -12.74 6.57 -6.58
C ARG A 96 -14.26 6.61 -6.83
N ARG A 97 -14.74 5.73 -7.70
CA ARG A 97 -16.17 5.52 -8.01
C ARG A 97 -16.43 4.03 -7.98
N TRP A 98 -17.13 3.58 -6.94
CA TRP A 98 -17.23 2.16 -6.61
C TRP A 98 -17.70 1.28 -7.77
N GLU A 99 -18.81 1.62 -8.43
CA GLU A 99 -19.33 0.81 -9.54
C GLU A 99 -18.32 0.61 -10.67
N ARG A 100 -17.57 1.66 -11.02
CA ARG A 100 -16.51 1.58 -12.04
C ARG A 100 -15.31 0.79 -11.55
N ASP A 101 -14.89 1.05 -10.32
CA ASP A 101 -13.66 0.49 -9.76
C ASP A 101 -13.84 -0.98 -9.41
N LYS A 102 -15.05 -1.42 -9.02
CA LYS A 102 -15.38 -2.83 -8.80
C LYS A 102 -15.14 -3.65 -10.06
N ALA A 103 -15.70 -3.21 -11.20
CA ALA A 103 -15.53 -3.91 -12.48
C ALA A 103 -14.05 -3.94 -12.92
N LEU A 104 -13.33 -2.84 -12.74
CA LEU A 104 -11.90 -2.75 -13.05
C LEU A 104 -11.09 -3.73 -12.18
N LEU A 105 -11.26 -3.67 -10.86
CA LEU A 105 -10.53 -4.51 -9.92
C LEU A 105 -10.85 -5.99 -10.17
N SER A 106 -12.13 -6.36 -10.35
CA SER A 106 -12.51 -7.74 -10.73
C SER A 106 -11.72 -8.21 -11.94
N ARG A 107 -11.78 -7.46 -13.05
CA ARG A 107 -11.11 -7.83 -14.30
C ARG A 107 -9.59 -7.99 -14.12
N THR A 108 -8.96 -7.13 -13.34
CA THR A 108 -7.51 -7.22 -13.12
C THR A 108 -7.14 -8.41 -12.24
N LEU A 109 -7.91 -8.70 -11.18
CA LEU A 109 -7.67 -9.86 -10.33
C LEU A 109 -7.94 -11.17 -11.07
N ASP A 110 -9.01 -11.23 -11.86
CA ASP A 110 -9.32 -12.36 -12.74
C ASP A 110 -8.17 -12.60 -13.72
N TYR A 111 -7.66 -11.54 -14.38
CA TYR A 111 -6.50 -11.65 -15.25
C TYR A 111 -5.26 -12.21 -14.52
N PHE A 112 -4.94 -11.72 -13.32
CA PHE A 112 -3.80 -12.23 -12.56
C PHE A 112 -3.95 -13.71 -12.18
N ARG A 113 -5.15 -14.14 -11.79
CA ARG A 113 -5.47 -15.53 -11.54
C ARG A 113 -5.29 -16.37 -12.80
N ASP A 114 -5.83 -15.92 -13.92
CA ASP A 114 -5.84 -16.68 -15.18
C ASP A 114 -4.42 -16.91 -15.74
N ILE A 115 -3.49 -15.99 -15.49
CA ILE A 115 -2.07 -16.15 -15.86
C ILE A 115 -1.22 -16.84 -14.77
N GLY A 116 -1.82 -17.29 -13.67
CA GLY A 116 -1.12 -17.91 -12.53
C GLY A 116 -0.13 -16.98 -11.82
N HIS A 117 -0.35 -15.66 -11.86
CA HIS A 117 0.56 -14.68 -11.29
C HIS A 117 0.20 -14.41 -9.83
N THR A 118 1.02 -14.84 -8.88
CA THR A 118 0.87 -14.42 -7.47
C THR A 118 1.11 -12.92 -7.32
N TYR A 119 0.27 -12.23 -6.54
CA TYR A 119 0.41 -10.79 -6.32
C TYR A 119 0.17 -10.41 -4.85
N GLN A 120 0.81 -9.31 -4.46
CA GLN A 120 0.57 -8.66 -3.18
C GLN A 120 -0.04 -7.30 -3.47
N ILE A 121 -1.08 -6.88 -2.75
CA ILE A 121 -1.76 -5.60 -2.98
C ILE A 121 -1.61 -4.71 -1.76
N LEU A 122 -1.14 -3.49 -1.96
CA LEU A 122 -1.16 -2.45 -0.93
C LEU A 122 -2.39 -1.57 -1.07
N ILE A 123 -3.08 -1.37 0.05
CA ILE A 123 -4.11 -0.34 0.18
C ILE A 123 -3.82 0.63 1.31
N PHE A 124 -4.26 1.87 1.09
CA PHE A 124 -4.39 2.91 2.09
C PHE A 124 -5.88 3.15 2.35
N PRO A 125 -6.49 2.49 3.35
CA PRO A 125 -7.94 2.54 3.54
C PRO A 125 -8.44 3.95 3.90
N GLU A 126 -7.58 4.82 4.40
CA GLU A 126 -7.87 6.26 4.61
C GLU A 126 -8.24 6.99 3.29
N GLY A 127 -7.68 6.54 2.16
CA GLY A 127 -7.95 7.06 0.82
C GLY A 127 -7.38 8.46 0.53
N THR A 128 -6.72 9.09 1.48
CA THR A 128 -6.00 10.37 1.35
C THR A 128 -4.98 10.51 2.49
N ASP A 129 -3.99 11.37 2.33
CA ASP A 129 -3.00 11.67 3.36
C ASP A 129 -3.62 12.43 4.54
N LEU A 130 -3.10 12.20 5.74
CA LEU A 130 -3.48 12.95 6.95
C LEU A 130 -2.95 14.38 6.90
N ASN A 131 -3.85 15.34 6.79
CA ASN A 131 -3.62 16.77 6.89
C ASN A 131 -4.79 17.42 7.65
N ILE A 132 -4.69 18.72 7.97
CA ILE A 132 -5.71 19.43 8.76
C ILE A 132 -7.10 19.27 8.12
N GLY A 133 -7.21 19.50 6.80
CA GLY A 133 -8.49 19.42 6.10
C GLY A 133 -9.05 17.99 5.96
N SER A 134 -8.22 16.97 5.79
CA SER A 134 -8.69 15.57 5.77
C SER A 134 -9.09 15.10 7.18
N GLN A 135 -8.38 15.56 8.21
CA GLN A 135 -8.68 15.28 9.60
C GLN A 135 -10.02 15.89 10.02
N GLU A 136 -10.28 17.15 9.71
CA GLU A 136 -11.57 17.81 9.98
C GLU A 136 -12.73 17.05 9.34
N LYS A 137 -12.59 16.64 8.07
CA LYS A 137 -13.60 15.81 7.39
C LYS A 137 -13.83 14.49 8.10
N SER A 138 -12.76 13.85 8.57
CA SER A 138 -12.85 12.61 9.34
C SER A 138 -13.47 12.82 10.73
N HIS A 139 -13.25 13.96 11.38
CA HIS A 139 -13.88 14.31 12.67
C HIS A 139 -15.36 14.62 12.51
N ASN A 140 -15.75 15.27 11.42
CA ASN A 140 -17.14 15.52 11.07
C ASN A 140 -17.87 14.20 10.83
N PHE A 141 -17.28 13.29 10.03
CA PHE A 141 -17.81 11.94 9.85
C PHE A 141 -17.95 11.19 11.18
N ALA A 142 -16.94 11.26 12.05
CA ALA A 142 -17.00 10.62 13.36
C ALA A 142 -18.14 11.17 14.22
N SER A 143 -18.30 12.49 14.26
CA SER A 143 -19.32 13.16 15.08
C SER A 143 -20.75 12.84 14.57
N THR A 144 -20.96 12.75 13.26
CA THR A 144 -22.28 12.41 12.69
C THR A 144 -22.66 10.95 12.84
N HIS A 145 -21.68 10.05 13.04
CA HIS A 145 -21.90 8.61 13.20
C HIS A 145 -21.67 8.14 14.64
N ASN A 146 -21.54 9.05 15.60
CA ASN A 146 -21.25 8.76 17.01
C ASN A 146 -20.01 7.86 17.21
N LEU A 147 -18.94 8.16 16.47
CA LEU A 147 -17.66 7.45 16.53
C LEU A 147 -16.60 8.32 17.23
N GLN A 148 -15.58 7.65 17.80
CA GLN A 148 -14.41 8.32 18.35
C GLN A 148 -13.66 9.13 17.27
N ARG A 149 -13.14 10.30 17.65
CA ARG A 149 -12.23 11.09 16.82
C ARG A 149 -10.81 10.53 16.88
N TYR A 150 -10.17 10.45 15.73
CA TYR A 150 -8.77 10.03 15.60
C TYR A 150 -7.87 11.21 15.24
N TYR A 151 -6.67 11.24 15.84
CA TYR A 151 -5.72 12.32 15.66
C TYR A 151 -4.48 11.92 14.86
N ARG A 152 -4.20 10.62 14.75
CA ARG A 152 -3.02 10.08 14.07
C ARG A 152 -3.34 9.33 12.78
N VAL A 153 -4.61 9.05 12.52
CA VAL A 153 -5.14 8.35 11.34
C VAL A 153 -6.53 8.90 11.01
N LEU A 154 -6.98 8.68 9.79
CA LEU A 154 -8.36 8.95 9.36
C LEU A 154 -9.25 7.71 9.52
N HIS A 155 -10.57 7.92 9.57
CA HIS A 155 -11.53 6.82 9.51
C HIS A 155 -11.43 6.08 8.17
N PRO A 156 -11.29 4.74 8.17
CA PRO A 156 -11.04 3.97 6.97
C PRO A 156 -12.29 3.84 6.09
N LYS A 157 -12.08 3.81 4.78
CA LYS A 157 -13.07 3.41 3.78
C LYS A 157 -12.94 1.91 3.53
N THR A 158 -13.95 1.15 3.95
CA THR A 158 -13.86 -0.32 4.01
C THR A 158 -14.27 -1.02 2.72
N THR A 159 -15.05 -0.40 1.83
CA THR A 159 -15.62 -1.04 0.64
C THR A 159 -14.58 -1.74 -0.23
N GLY A 160 -13.48 -1.04 -0.57
CA GLY A 160 -12.40 -1.60 -1.37
C GLY A 160 -11.62 -2.70 -0.66
N PHE A 161 -11.39 -2.55 0.65
CA PHE A 161 -10.74 -3.59 1.47
C PHE A 161 -11.56 -4.87 1.50
N VAL A 162 -12.85 -4.78 1.82
CA VAL A 162 -13.75 -5.94 1.91
C VAL A 162 -13.78 -6.69 0.58
N PHE A 163 -13.91 -5.95 -0.53
CA PHE A 163 -13.92 -6.55 -1.86
C PHE A 163 -12.61 -7.28 -2.19
N LEU A 164 -11.46 -6.64 -1.98
CA LEU A 164 -10.16 -7.27 -2.24
C LEU A 164 -9.95 -8.49 -1.35
N ALA A 165 -10.24 -8.37 -0.05
CA ALA A 165 -10.07 -9.46 0.92
C ALA A 165 -10.98 -10.66 0.63
N GLN A 166 -12.16 -10.45 0.03
CA GLN A 166 -13.03 -11.53 -0.43
C GLN A 166 -12.51 -12.14 -1.72
N ARG A 167 -12.25 -11.33 -2.75
CA ARG A 167 -11.81 -11.82 -4.06
C ARG A 167 -10.45 -12.49 -4.07
N MET A 168 -9.54 -12.11 -3.18
CA MET A 168 -8.21 -12.73 -3.09
C MET A 168 -8.20 -14.07 -2.36
N LYS A 169 -9.32 -14.48 -1.77
CA LYS A 169 -9.47 -15.80 -1.13
C LYS A 169 -10.04 -16.87 -2.08
N GLU A 170 -10.62 -16.43 -3.19
CA GLU A 170 -11.18 -17.27 -4.26
C GLU A 170 -10.06 -17.78 -5.19
#